data_AF-A0A1E4K6H1-F1
#
_entry.id   AF-A0A1E4K6H1-F1
#
_cell.length_a   1.000
_cell.length_b   1.000
_cell.length_c   1.000
_cell.angle_alpha   90.00
_cell.angle_beta   90.00
_cell.angle_gamma   90.00
#
_symmetry.space_group_name_H-M   'P 1'
#
loop_
_entity.id
_entity.type
_entity.pdbx_description
1 polymer ?
#
loop_
_entity_poly.entity_id
_entity_poly.type
_entity_poly.pdbx_seq_one_letter_code
_entity_poly.pdbx_strand_id
1 'polypeptide(L)' 'MRTLRTLETCVLGHAIERIDERDHLGTIRATWYEVLCPQHGNVLGSGETRADAERIVIRRELEQARRALPLNASVRAA' A
#
# COMPACT_ATOMS: atom_id res chain seq x y z
N MET A 1 -19.49 -14.31 -7.87
CA MET A 1 -18.24 -14.10 -7.11
C MET A 1 -18.42 -12.85 -6.27
N ARG A 2 -18.05 -12.91 -4.98
CA ARG A 2 -18.21 -11.80 -4.04
C ARG A 2 -16.85 -11.47 -3.45
N THR A 3 -16.50 -10.19 -3.44
CA THR A 3 -15.28 -9.71 -2.81
C THR A 3 -15.60 -9.18 -1.42
N LEU A 4 -14.87 -9.64 -0.41
CA LEU A 4 -14.91 -9.10 0.94
C LEU A 4 -13.63 -8.31 1.20
N ARG A 5 -13.77 -7.09 1.70
CA ARG A 5 -12.66 -6.21 2.06
C ARG A 5 -12.63 -6.07 3.57
N THR A 6 -11.48 -6.32 4.18
CA THR A 6 -11.27 -6.21 5.62
C THR A 6 -10.06 -5.32 5.87
N LEU A 7 -10.22 -4.27 6.67
CA LEU A 7 -9.07 -3.47 7.12
C LEU A 7 -8.19 -4.35 8.02
N GLU A 8 -6.95 -4.58 7.62
CA GLU A 8 -5.98 -5.38 8.38
C GLU A 8 -5.14 -4.49 9.30
N THR A 9 -4.56 -3.43 8.74
CA THR A 9 -3.66 -2.54 9.48
C THR A 9 -3.52 -1.19 8.80
N CYS A 10 -2.90 -0.24 9.50
CA CYS A 10 -2.51 1.06 8.96
C CYS A 10 -0.99 1.26 9.15
N VAL A 11 -0.28 1.66 8.10
CA VAL A 11 1.16 1.92 8.12
C VAL A 11 1.41 3.32 7.57
N LEU A 12 2.01 4.20 8.37
CA LEU A 12 2.32 5.58 7.97
C LEU A 12 1.10 6.30 7.34
N GLY A 13 -0.08 6.10 7.95
CA GLY A 13 -1.35 6.64 7.47
C GLY A 13 -2.00 5.88 6.31
N HIS A 14 -1.29 4.95 5.66
CA HIS A 14 -1.83 4.14 4.57
C HIS A 14 -2.60 2.94 5.13
N ALA A 15 -3.86 2.79 4.73
CA ALA A 15 -4.64 1.62 5.10
C ALA A 15 -4.25 0.42 4.23
N ILE A 16 -4.10 -0.75 4.84
CA ILE A 16 -3.88 -2.02 4.15
C ILE A 16 -5.14 -2.87 4.37
N GLU A 17 -5.82 -3.20 3.28
CA GLU A 17 -7.01 -4.04 3.29
C GLU A 17 -6.69 -5.43 2.77
N ARG A 18 -7.12 -6.47 3.48
CA ARG A 18 -7.19 -7.83 2.95
C ARG A 18 -8.44 -7.99 2.11
N ILE A 19 -8.26 -8.52 0.93
CA ILE A 19 -9.28 -8.77 -0.06
C ILE A 19 -9.42 -10.27 -0.23
N ASP A 20 -10.58 -10.81 0.15
CA ASP A 20 -10.92 -12.21 -0.05
C ASP A 20 -11.94 -12.30 -1.20
N GLU A 21 -11.58 -12.96 -2.31
CA GLU A 21 -12.51 -13.34 -3.35
C GLU A 21 -13.17 -14.66 -2.97
N ARG A 22 -14.50 -14.66 -2.87
CA ARG A 22 -15.30 -15.85 -2.57
C ARG A 22 -16.06 -16.33 -3.78
N ASP A 23 -16.11 -17.65 -3.94
CA ASP A 23 -16.96 -18.32 -4.91
C ASP A 23 -18.45 -18.20 -4.53
N HIS A 24 -19.33 -18.86 -5.29
CA HIS A 24 -20.77 -18.84 -5.07
C HIS A 24 -21.22 -19.66 -3.84
N LEU A 25 -20.34 -20.50 -3.29
CA LEU A 25 -20.57 -21.28 -2.08
C LEU A 25 -20.02 -20.59 -0.82
N GLY A 26 -19.29 -19.48 -0.99
CA GLY A 26 -18.67 -18.72 0.09
C GLY A 26 -17.24 -19.14 0.42
N THR A 27 -16.65 -20.07 -0.34
CA THR A 27 -15.26 -20.51 -0.17
C THR A 27 -14.31 -19.44 -0.69
N ILE A 28 -13.23 -19.17 0.04
CA ILE A 28 -12.18 -18.25 -0.40
C ILE A 28 -11.42 -18.91 -1.55
N ARG A 29 -11.48 -18.27 -2.72
CA ARG A 29 -10.77 -18.67 -3.94
C ARG A 29 -9.41 -17.99 -4.05
N ALA A 30 -9.32 -16.74 -3.62
CA ALA A 30 -8.09 -15.96 -3.63
C ALA A 30 -8.10 -14.95 -2.49
N THR A 31 -6.90 -14.65 -1.98
CA THR A 31 -6.66 -13.61 -0.98
C THR A 31 -5.48 -12.76 -1.43
N TRP A 32 -5.62 -11.44 -1.37
CA TRP A 32 -4.53 -10.49 -1.56
C TRP A 32 -4.70 -9.27 -0.66
N TYR A 33 -3.71 -8.39 -0.67
CA TYR A 33 -3.69 -7.19 0.17
C TYR A 33 -3.56 -5.96 -0.72
N GLU A 34 -4.41 -4.95 -0.50
CA GLU A 34 -4.38 -3.68 -1.22
C GLU A 34 -3.96 -2.55 -0.27
N VAL A 35 -3.07 -1.69 -0.74
CA VAL A 35 -2.64 -0.48 -0.05
C VAL A 35 -3.46 0.69 -0.54
N LEU A 36 -4.12 1.39 0.36
CA LEU A 36 -4.92 2.58 0.04
C LEU A 36 -4.17 3.86 0.38
N CYS A 37 -4.35 4.87 -0.48
CA CYS A 37 -3.83 6.21 -0.28
C CYS A 37 -4.58 6.90 0.87
N PRO A 38 -3.87 7.47 1.87
CA PRO A 38 -4.52 8.17 3.00
C PRO A 38 -5.42 9.33 2.58
N GLN A 39 -5.07 10.03 1.50
CA GLN A 39 -5.73 11.29 1.11
C GLN A 39 -7.01 11.08 0.29
N HIS A 40 -7.04 10.02 -0.52
CA HIS A 40 -8.09 9.83 -1.52
C HIS A 40 -8.72 8.43 -1.49
N GLY A 41 -8.18 7.50 -0.71
CA GLY A 41 -8.66 6.11 -0.65
C GLY A 41 -8.36 5.28 -1.90
N ASN A 42 -7.60 5.80 -2.86
CA ASN A 42 -7.25 5.07 -4.08
C ASN A 42 -6.24 3.95 -3.79
N VAL A 43 -6.37 2.82 -4.50
CA VAL A 43 -5.39 1.72 -4.43
C VAL A 43 -4.06 2.16 -5.04
N LEU A 44 -3.00 2.06 -4.25
CA LEU A 44 -1.63 2.43 -4.62
C LEU A 44 -0.81 1.23 -5.09
N GLY A 45 -1.21 0.03 -4.70
CA GLY A 45 -0.59 -1.22 -5.08
C GLY A 45 -1.19 -2.39 -4.33
N SER A 46 -0.84 -3.61 -4.74
CA SER A 46 -1.29 -4.84 -4.14
C SER A 46 -0.14 -5.82 -3.90
N GLY A 47 -0.28 -6.69 -2.90
CA GLY A 47 0.67 -7.75 -2.58
C GLY A 47 -0.04 -9.06 -2.23
N GLU A 48 0.67 -10.18 -2.37
CA GLU A 48 0.15 -11.50 -2.00
C GLU A 48 0.09 -11.68 -0.48
N THR A 49 1.02 -11.06 0.24
CA THR A 49 1.06 -11.07 1.71
C THR A 49 0.93 -9.67 2.30
N ARG A 50 0.56 -9.60 3.59
CA ARG A 50 0.56 -8.34 4.35
C ARG A 50 1.93 -7.66 4.32
N ALA A 51 3.01 -8.44 4.47
CA ALA A 51 4.38 -7.93 4.45
C ALA A 51 4.74 -7.31 3.09
N ASP A 52 4.23 -7.84 1.98
CA ASP A 52 4.45 -7.24 0.65
C ASP A 52 3.73 -5.90 0.51
N ALA A 53 2.50 -5.82 1.00
CA ALA A 53 1.75 -4.56 1.05
C ALA A 53 2.46 -3.51 1.95
N GLU A 54 2.98 -3.91 3.10
CA GLU A 54 3.78 -3.03 3.98
C GLU A 54 5.05 -2.51 3.26
N ARG A 55 5.75 -3.37 2.52
CA ARG A 55 6.93 -2.96 1.72
C ARG A 55 6.58 -1.96 0.63
N ILE A 56 5.40 -2.05 0.02
CA ILE A 56 4.92 -1.06 -0.96
C ILE A 56 4.80 0.31 -0.30
N VAL A 57 4.20 0.39 0.91
CA VAL A 57 4.10 1.63 1.68
C VAL A 57 5.48 2.20 1.97
N ILE A 58 6.36 1.39 2.57
CA ILE A 58 7.71 1.84 2.96
C ILE A 58 8.50 2.35 1.76
N ARG A 59 8.51 1.61 0.64
CA ARG A 59 9.20 2.04 -0.58
C ARG A 59 8.68 3.37 -1.09
N ARG A 60 7.36 3.55 -1.11
CA ARG A 60 6.73 4.81 -1.57
C ARG A 60 7.15 5.98 -0.69
N GLU A 61 7.06 5.85 0.63
CA GLU A 61 7.42 6.91 1.56
C GLU A 61 8.91 7.26 1.47
N LEU A 62 9.79 6.27 1.30
CA LEU A 62 11.21 6.50 1.06
C LEU A 62 11.46 7.24 -0.26
N GLU A 63 10.74 6.90 -1.33
CA GLU A 63 10.84 7.61 -2.61
C GLU A 63 10.35 9.05 -2.51
N GLN A 64 9.26 9.30 -1.77
CA GLN A 64 8.77 10.65 -1.52
C GLN A 64 9.76 11.46 -0.69
N ALA A 65 10.29 10.90 0.40
CA ALA A 65 11.33 11.54 1.21
C ALA A 65 12.57 11.86 0.36
N ARG A 66 13.00 10.93 -0.50
CA ARG A 66 14.14 11.15 -1.41
C ARG A 66 13.89 12.29 -2.40
N ARG A 67 12.65 12.45 -2.89
CA ARG A 67 12.28 13.57 -3.79
C ARG A 67 12.13 14.90 -3.06
N ALA A 68 11.68 14.86 -1.80
CA ALA A 68 11.49 16.05 -0.98
C ALA A 68 12.82 16.64 -0.49
N LEU A 69 13.87 15.82 -0.39
CA LEU A 69 15.22 16.29 -0.09
C LEU A 69 15.79 16.99 -1.34
N PRO A 70 16.05 18.32 -1.30
CA PRO A 70 16.80 18.97 -2.36
C PRO A 70 18.24 18.47 -2.30
N LEU A 71 18.57 17.47 -3.11
CA LEU A 71 19.95 17.09 -3.38
C LEU A 71 20.67 18.30 -3.98
N ASN A 72 21.52 18.94 -3.16
CA ASN A 72 22.52 19.95 -3.52
C ASN A 72 22.03 21.40 -3.79
N ALA A 73 21.37 22.04 -2.82
CA ALA A 73 21.33 23.51 -2.82
C ALA A 73 22.69 24.15 -2.44
N SER A 74 23.57 23.41 -1.74
CA SER A 74 24.80 23.93 -1.14
C SER A 74 26.12 23.50 -1.79
N VAL A 75 26.10 22.57 -2.76
CA VAL A 75 27.35 22.07 -3.41
C VAL A 75 27.76 22.93 -4.63
N ARG A 76 26.93 23.88 -5.08
CA ARG A 76 27.24 24.77 -6.21
C ARG A 76 27.70 26.18 -5.81
N ALA A 77 27.93 26.44 -4.52
CA ALA A 77 28.26 27.77 -4.00
C ALA A 77 29.65 27.86 -3.32
N ALA A 78 30.60 26.99 -3.70
CA ALA A 78 31.98 27.04 -3.25
C ALA A 78 32.95 27.02 -4.44
#